data_AF-A0A2P7TMY7-F1
#
_entry.id   AF-A0A2P7TMY7-F1
#
_cell.length_a   1.000
_cell.length_b   1.000
_cell.length_c   1.000
_cell.angle_alpha   90.00
_cell.angle_beta   90.00
_cell.angle_gamma   90.00
#
_symmetry.space_group_name_H-M   'P 1'
#
loop_
_entity.id
_entity.type
_entity.pdbx_description
1 polymer ?
#
loop_
_entity_poly.entity_id
_entity_poly.type
_entity_poly.pdbx_seq_one_letter_code
_entity_poly.pdbx_strand_id
1 'polypeptide(L)'
;MPFLTTYFTTFLPDVVLSVSDNPSDIVKRTDYHELAHAVHYRKVGNSYWISEIIYTIAHSGYGDGTDPGADRVEVVETWGNEMGYYLADWKYGLNHSRNTTGNVTDQERLRHLYYLEGRKFYNDTLEFIPRGLFRDLVDDNSLNPSGVSEYAGISGVTGGVTDNVKNFTHLQIYQALTPSVTSIEAFKEKLQDNNSAITGNTQTDFNALFSSYGY
;
A
#
# COMPACT_ATOMS: atom_id res chain seq x y z
N MET A 1 11.73 -43.58 0.58
CA MET A 1 10.70 -42.52 0.50
C MET A 1 11.25 -41.29 -0.27
N PRO A 2 11.44 -41.35 -1.60
CA PRO A 2 11.87 -40.16 -2.38
C PRO A 2 10.74 -39.47 -3.15
N PHE A 3 9.61 -40.17 -3.39
CA PHE A 3 8.54 -39.68 -4.26
C PHE A 3 7.74 -38.51 -3.69
N LEU A 4 7.53 -38.44 -2.37
CA LEU A 4 6.82 -37.32 -1.76
C LEU A 4 7.65 -36.02 -1.83
N THR A 5 8.97 -36.10 -1.63
CA THR A 5 9.84 -34.92 -1.58
C THR A 5 10.01 -34.28 -2.96
N THR A 6 10.09 -35.07 -4.03
CA THR A 6 10.20 -34.55 -5.41
C THR A 6 8.91 -33.87 -5.86
N TYR A 7 7.74 -34.41 -5.52
CA TYR A 7 6.46 -33.83 -5.95
C TYR A 7 6.21 -32.47 -5.30
N PHE A 8 6.51 -32.31 -4.01
CA PHE A 8 6.40 -31.00 -3.37
C PHE A 8 7.37 -29.99 -4.00
N THR A 9 8.63 -30.34 -4.27
CA THR A 9 9.58 -29.40 -4.91
C THR A 9 9.21 -28.99 -6.34
N THR A 10 8.46 -29.83 -7.08
CA THR A 10 8.05 -29.54 -8.46
C THR A 10 6.74 -28.73 -8.55
N PHE A 11 5.88 -28.82 -7.53
CA PHE A 11 4.56 -28.18 -7.50
C PHE A 11 4.37 -27.26 -6.29
N LEU A 12 5.45 -26.70 -5.72
CA LEU A 12 5.29 -25.65 -4.71
C LEU A 12 4.50 -24.49 -5.36
N PRO A 13 3.41 -24.03 -4.73
CA PRO A 13 2.72 -22.86 -5.21
C PRO A 13 3.65 -21.64 -5.10
N ASP A 14 3.63 -20.77 -6.12
CA ASP A 14 4.42 -19.54 -6.13
C ASP A 14 4.00 -18.55 -5.01
N VAL A 15 2.78 -18.70 -4.50
CA VAL A 15 2.23 -17.92 -3.39
C VAL A 15 1.48 -18.86 -2.44
N VAL A 16 1.87 -18.87 -1.16
CA VAL A 16 1.15 -19.57 -0.09
C VAL A 16 0.49 -18.52 0.81
N LEU A 17 -0.83 -18.60 0.94
CA LEU A 17 -1.61 -17.72 1.81
C LEU A 17 -2.13 -18.53 2.99
N SER A 18 -1.68 -18.19 4.19
CA SER A 18 -2.24 -18.72 5.43
C SER A 18 -3.41 -17.84 5.85
N VAL A 19 -4.63 -18.34 5.71
CA VAL A 19 -5.85 -17.61 6.10
C VAL A 19 -6.58 -18.33 7.21
N SER A 20 -7.12 -17.56 8.16
CA SER A 20 -8.07 -18.03 9.19
C SER A 20 -9.51 -17.96 8.68
N ASP A 21 -10.48 -18.30 9.52
CA ASP A 21 -11.92 -18.11 9.24
C ASP A 21 -12.25 -16.61 9.17
N ASN A 22 -11.97 -16.01 8.01
CA ASN A 22 -12.14 -14.61 7.70
C ASN A 22 -13.16 -14.45 6.56
N PRO A 23 -13.88 -13.31 6.53
CA PRO A 23 -14.73 -12.98 5.40
C PRO A 23 -13.96 -12.96 4.07
N SER A 24 -14.65 -13.33 2.98
CA SER A 24 -14.04 -13.52 1.66
C SER A 24 -13.33 -12.27 1.13
N ASP A 25 -13.85 -11.08 1.39
CA ASP A 25 -13.26 -9.80 1.00
C ASP A 25 -11.97 -9.50 1.76
N ILE A 26 -11.89 -9.88 3.04
CA ILE A 26 -10.66 -9.75 3.84
C ILE A 26 -9.58 -10.71 3.32
N VAL A 27 -9.95 -11.95 3.05
CA VAL A 27 -9.05 -12.94 2.42
C VAL A 27 -8.55 -12.39 1.08
N LYS A 28 -9.44 -11.92 0.21
CA LYS A 28 -9.05 -11.40 -1.11
C LYS A 28 -8.21 -10.13 -1.04
N ARG A 29 -8.47 -9.23 -0.09
CA ARG A 29 -7.61 -8.07 0.15
C ARG A 29 -6.17 -8.49 0.47
N THR A 30 -5.99 -9.51 1.32
CA THR A 30 -4.66 -10.08 1.61
C THR A 30 -4.08 -10.76 0.37
N ASP A 31 -4.85 -11.58 -0.35
CA ASP A 31 -4.38 -12.20 -1.59
C ASP A 31 -3.88 -11.15 -2.61
N TYR A 32 -4.60 -10.03 -2.76
CA TYR A 32 -4.22 -8.95 -3.67
C TYR A 32 -2.98 -8.20 -3.21
N HIS A 33 -2.79 -8.02 -1.89
CA HIS A 33 -1.57 -7.45 -1.30
C HIS A 33 -0.35 -8.32 -1.62
N GLU A 34 -0.42 -9.62 -1.32
CA GLU A 34 0.69 -10.55 -1.61
C GLU A 34 0.95 -10.72 -3.12
N LEU A 35 -0.10 -10.69 -3.93
CA LEU A 35 0.07 -10.73 -5.39
C LEU A 35 0.72 -9.45 -5.91
N ALA A 36 0.47 -8.29 -5.30
CA ALA A 36 1.12 -7.04 -5.65
C ALA A 36 2.64 -7.10 -5.39
N HIS A 37 3.08 -7.77 -4.32
CA HIS A 37 4.49 -8.10 -4.09
C HIS A 37 5.05 -8.98 -5.20
N ALA A 38 4.36 -10.05 -5.60
CA ALA A 38 4.81 -10.92 -6.69
C ALA A 38 4.89 -10.18 -8.05
N VAL A 39 3.94 -9.27 -8.34
CA VAL A 39 3.98 -8.40 -9.52
C VAL A 39 5.17 -7.44 -9.45
N HIS A 40 5.44 -6.85 -8.29
CA HIS A 40 6.61 -6.01 -8.09
C HIS A 40 7.91 -6.82 -8.25
N TYR A 41 8.00 -8.04 -7.71
CA TYR A 41 9.12 -8.97 -7.91
C TYR A 41 9.41 -9.20 -9.39
N ARG A 42 8.38 -9.44 -10.20
CA ARG A 42 8.54 -9.60 -11.65
C ARG A 42 9.16 -8.35 -12.30
N LYS A 43 8.92 -7.16 -11.76
CA LYS A 43 9.46 -5.89 -12.27
C LYS A 43 10.91 -5.65 -11.84
N VAL A 44 11.22 -5.82 -10.55
CA VAL A 44 12.51 -5.39 -10.00
C VAL A 44 13.54 -6.52 -9.89
N GLY A 45 13.08 -7.76 -9.90
CA GLY A 45 13.91 -8.96 -9.93
C GLY A 45 14.51 -9.37 -8.59
N ASN A 46 15.28 -10.44 -8.66
CA ASN A 46 15.72 -11.22 -7.50
C ASN A 46 16.66 -10.46 -6.56
N SER A 47 17.55 -9.61 -7.10
CA SER A 47 18.52 -8.87 -6.28
C SER A 47 17.85 -7.94 -5.27
N TYR A 48 16.77 -7.28 -5.70
CA TYR A 48 15.97 -6.39 -4.86
C TYR A 48 15.30 -7.19 -3.74
N TRP A 49 14.60 -8.26 -4.11
CA TRP A 49 13.78 -9.04 -3.19
C TRP A 49 14.57 -9.97 -2.27
N ILE A 50 15.73 -10.47 -2.66
CA ILE A 50 16.62 -11.18 -1.72
C ILE A 50 17.00 -10.25 -0.58
N SER A 51 17.31 -8.99 -0.90
CA SER A 51 17.68 -8.00 0.12
C SER A 51 16.50 -7.69 1.04
N GLU A 52 15.28 -7.65 0.50
CA GLU A 52 14.03 -7.51 1.26
C GLU A 52 13.80 -8.71 2.19
N ILE A 53 13.84 -9.93 1.65
CA ILE A 53 13.63 -11.18 2.39
C ILE A 53 14.64 -11.33 3.54
N ILE A 54 15.92 -11.00 3.31
CA ILE A 54 16.96 -11.04 4.35
C ILE A 54 16.59 -10.10 5.50
N TYR A 55 16.13 -8.88 5.18
CA TYR A 55 15.69 -7.93 6.19
C TYR A 55 14.48 -8.49 6.96
N THR A 56 13.45 -8.98 6.26
CA THR A 56 12.23 -9.51 6.90
C THR A 56 12.55 -10.67 7.85
N ILE A 57 13.45 -11.57 7.47
CA ILE A 57 13.88 -12.70 8.33
C ILE A 57 14.62 -12.18 9.57
N ALA A 58 15.53 -11.21 9.40
CA ALA A 58 16.31 -10.66 10.50
C ALA A 58 15.44 -9.96 11.56
N HIS A 59 14.30 -9.38 11.16
CA HIS A 59 13.40 -8.62 12.02
C HIS A 59 12.09 -9.34 12.35
N SER A 60 11.94 -10.61 11.93
CA SER A 60 10.69 -11.40 12.10
C SER A 60 9.43 -10.70 11.57
N GLY A 61 9.56 -9.97 10.46
CA GLY A 61 8.50 -9.14 9.89
C GLY A 61 9.06 -7.82 9.39
N TYR A 62 8.30 -6.73 9.56
CA TYR A 62 8.66 -5.41 9.03
C TYR A 62 9.75 -4.69 9.84
N GLY A 63 10.06 -5.13 11.06
CA GLY A 63 10.91 -4.37 11.98
C GLY A 63 10.22 -3.11 12.51
N ASP A 64 11.01 -2.13 12.96
CA ASP A 64 10.53 -0.89 13.58
C ASP A 64 10.87 0.38 12.77
N GLY A 65 11.36 0.21 11.54
CA GLY A 65 11.70 1.32 10.66
C GLY A 65 13.08 1.93 10.88
N THR A 66 13.86 1.46 11.86
CA THR A 66 15.13 2.13 12.23
C THR A 66 16.39 1.50 11.61
N ASP A 67 16.32 0.22 11.25
CA ASP A 67 17.47 -0.53 10.76
C ASP A 67 17.67 -0.39 9.23
N PRO A 68 18.93 -0.47 8.73
CA PRO A 68 19.22 -0.38 7.31
C PRO A 68 18.43 -1.41 6.48
N GLY A 69 17.66 -0.91 5.51
CA GLY A 69 16.77 -1.73 4.68
C GLY A 69 15.29 -1.53 4.96
N ALA A 70 14.94 -0.89 6.08
CA ALA A 70 13.57 -0.52 6.42
C ALA A 70 12.88 0.29 5.31
N ASP A 71 13.57 1.26 4.69
CA ASP A 71 13.01 2.08 3.61
C ASP A 71 12.49 1.24 2.42
N ARG A 72 13.10 0.07 2.18
CA ARG A 72 12.66 -0.83 1.11
C ARG A 72 11.34 -1.51 1.48
N VAL A 73 11.20 -1.90 2.75
CA VAL A 73 9.95 -2.41 3.31
C VAL A 73 8.84 -1.39 3.11
N GLU A 74 9.11 -0.10 3.38
CA GLU A 74 8.11 0.97 3.19
C GLU A 74 7.58 1.02 1.76
N VAL A 75 8.47 0.99 0.77
CA VAL A 75 8.08 0.99 -0.65
C VAL A 75 7.23 -0.23 -0.99
N VAL A 76 7.69 -1.42 -0.59
CA VAL A 76 7.07 -2.71 -0.91
C VAL A 76 5.68 -2.84 -0.26
N GLU A 77 5.59 -2.52 1.02
CA GLU A 77 4.36 -2.62 1.81
C GLU A 77 3.35 -1.54 1.45
N THR A 78 3.78 -0.32 1.11
CA THR A 78 2.87 0.75 0.66
C THR A 78 2.18 0.35 -0.65
N TRP A 79 2.94 -0.20 -1.61
CA TRP A 79 2.39 -0.77 -2.84
C TRP A 79 1.41 -1.92 -2.57
N GLY A 80 1.79 -2.86 -1.70
CA GLY A 80 0.95 -3.98 -1.31
C GLY A 80 -0.37 -3.52 -0.68
N ASN A 81 -0.31 -2.56 0.24
CA ASN A 81 -1.50 -2.03 0.91
C ASN A 81 -2.46 -1.37 -0.08
N GLU A 82 -1.99 -0.47 -0.93
CA GLU A 82 -2.85 0.18 -1.92
C GLU A 82 -3.53 -0.84 -2.83
N MET A 83 -2.77 -1.76 -3.42
CA MET A 83 -3.34 -2.77 -4.32
C MET A 83 -4.31 -3.71 -3.62
N GLY A 84 -4.03 -4.08 -2.37
CA GLY A 84 -4.92 -4.89 -1.55
C GLY A 84 -6.29 -4.24 -1.38
N TYR A 85 -6.33 -3.00 -0.91
CA TYR A 85 -7.58 -2.28 -0.67
C TYR A 85 -8.29 -1.88 -1.97
N TYR A 86 -7.54 -1.39 -2.97
CA TYR A 86 -8.09 -1.01 -4.27
C TYR A 86 -8.79 -2.18 -4.97
N LEU A 87 -8.12 -3.34 -5.08
CA LEU A 87 -8.68 -4.49 -5.79
C LEU A 87 -9.79 -5.18 -5.00
N ALA A 88 -9.72 -5.18 -3.67
CA ALA A 88 -10.82 -5.65 -2.83
C ALA A 88 -12.06 -4.76 -3.00
N ASP A 89 -11.89 -3.44 -3.00
CA ASP A 89 -13.01 -2.54 -3.27
C ASP A 89 -13.58 -2.72 -4.67
N TRP A 90 -12.73 -2.78 -5.69
CA TRP A 90 -13.16 -3.02 -7.07
C TRP A 90 -13.96 -4.33 -7.21
N LYS A 91 -13.56 -5.37 -6.48
CA LYS A 91 -14.21 -6.69 -6.53
C LYS A 91 -15.52 -6.75 -5.75
N TYR A 92 -15.56 -6.16 -4.56
CA TYR A 92 -16.67 -6.34 -3.61
C TYR A 92 -17.62 -5.14 -3.55
N GLY A 93 -17.14 -3.92 -3.81
CA GLY A 93 -17.92 -2.69 -3.69
C GLY A 93 -18.68 -2.66 -2.37
N LEU A 94 -19.98 -2.37 -2.41
CA LEU A 94 -20.86 -2.37 -1.22
C LEU A 94 -21.07 -3.75 -0.57
N ASN A 95 -20.72 -4.85 -1.25
CA ASN A 95 -20.88 -6.22 -0.77
C ASN A 95 -19.61 -6.73 -0.06
N HIS A 96 -19.21 -6.06 1.01
CA HIS A 96 -18.03 -6.38 1.81
C HIS A 96 -18.38 -6.60 3.28
N SER A 97 -17.54 -7.29 4.05
CA SER A 97 -17.85 -7.65 5.44
C SER A 97 -17.87 -6.46 6.40
N ARG A 98 -17.26 -5.34 6.02
CA ARG A 98 -17.31 -4.09 6.79
C ARG A 98 -18.68 -3.39 6.72
N ASN A 99 -19.56 -3.81 5.81
CA ASN A 99 -20.87 -3.20 5.63
C ASN A 99 -21.82 -3.81 6.68
N THR A 100 -21.80 -3.26 7.88
CA THR A 100 -22.60 -3.73 9.02
C THR A 100 -23.86 -2.88 9.25
N THR A 101 -24.25 -2.08 8.26
CA THR A 101 -25.30 -1.05 8.38
C THR A 101 -26.31 -1.13 7.25
N GLY A 102 -27.56 -0.73 7.54
CA GLY A 102 -28.60 -0.57 6.52
C GLY A 102 -28.63 0.83 5.88
N ASN A 103 -27.84 1.78 6.39
CA ASN A 103 -27.81 3.16 5.89
C ASN A 103 -26.84 3.28 4.71
N VAL A 104 -27.37 3.52 3.50
CA VAL A 104 -26.59 3.61 2.24
C VAL A 104 -25.39 4.57 2.34
N THR A 105 -25.54 5.74 2.98
CA THR A 105 -24.43 6.68 3.16
C THR A 105 -23.32 6.09 4.01
N ASP A 106 -23.67 5.34 5.06
CA ASP A 106 -22.68 4.63 5.86
C ASP A 106 -22.07 3.45 5.09
N GLN A 107 -22.81 2.80 4.19
CA GLN A 107 -22.28 1.70 3.38
C GLN A 107 -21.16 2.18 2.45
N GLU A 108 -21.36 3.33 1.77
CA GLU A 108 -20.36 3.89 0.85
C GLU A 108 -19.05 4.24 1.57
N ARG A 109 -19.09 4.95 2.71
CA ARG A 109 -17.86 5.32 3.45
C ARG A 109 -17.12 4.13 4.06
N LEU A 110 -17.77 2.97 4.20
CA LEU A 110 -17.16 1.76 4.76
C LEU A 110 -16.43 0.90 3.72
N ARG A 111 -16.49 1.30 2.45
CA ARG A 111 -15.76 0.67 1.34
C ARG A 111 -14.28 0.51 1.62
N HIS A 112 -13.67 -0.49 0.98
CA HIS A 112 -12.28 -0.85 1.25
C HIS A 112 -11.32 0.28 0.88
N LEU A 113 -11.54 0.95 -0.25
CA LEU A 113 -10.67 2.02 -0.72
C LEU A 113 -10.56 3.17 0.30
N TYR A 114 -11.70 3.59 0.88
CA TYR A 114 -11.76 4.70 1.85
C TYR A 114 -11.17 4.35 3.22
N TYR A 115 -10.76 3.10 3.45
CA TYR A 115 -10.01 2.77 4.66
C TYR A 115 -8.68 3.51 4.73
N LEU A 116 -8.04 3.72 3.58
CA LEU A 116 -6.70 4.28 3.49
C LEU A 116 -6.67 5.80 3.75
N GLU A 117 -7.75 6.51 3.42
CA GLU A 117 -7.94 7.95 3.69
C GLU A 117 -7.73 8.31 5.17
N GLY A 118 -8.18 7.42 6.06
CA GLY A 118 -8.02 7.58 7.50
C GLY A 118 -6.68 7.08 8.03
N ARG A 119 -5.68 6.82 7.18
CA ARG A 119 -4.42 6.15 7.56
C ARG A 119 -3.22 6.90 7.00
N LYS A 120 -2.35 7.32 7.90
CA LYS A 120 -1.02 7.80 7.53
C LYS A 120 -0.04 6.63 7.44
N PHE A 121 0.30 6.03 8.58
CA PHE A 121 1.24 4.92 8.66
C PHE A 121 0.54 3.58 8.92
N TYR A 122 1.28 2.47 8.78
CA TYR A 122 0.74 1.14 9.11
C TYR A 122 0.30 1.04 10.58
N ASN A 123 1.05 1.69 11.47
CA ASN A 123 0.76 1.84 12.88
C ASN A 123 0.74 3.33 13.25
N ASP A 124 -0.25 3.78 14.02
CA ASP A 124 -0.37 5.18 14.41
C ASP A 124 0.70 5.63 15.43
N THR A 125 1.43 4.70 16.06
CA THR A 125 2.51 4.99 17.02
C THR A 125 3.92 4.92 16.43
N LEU A 126 4.05 4.53 15.17
CA LEU A 126 5.34 4.37 14.52
C LEU A 126 5.24 4.94 13.10
N GLU A 127 6.04 5.97 12.82
CA GLU A 127 6.12 6.59 11.49
C GLU A 127 6.92 5.69 10.53
N PHE A 128 6.33 4.53 10.21
CA PHE A 128 6.93 3.47 9.42
C PHE A 128 5.87 2.84 8.53
N ILE A 129 6.20 2.70 7.23
CA ILE A 129 5.30 2.26 6.15
C ILE A 129 4.14 3.25 5.94
N PRO A 130 4.24 4.19 4.97
CA PRO A 130 3.23 5.21 4.69
C PRO A 130 2.00 4.64 3.96
N ARG A 131 1.18 3.91 4.72
CA ARG A 131 0.07 3.10 4.24
C ARG A 131 -0.95 3.84 3.36
N GLY A 132 -1.21 5.12 3.65
CA GLY A 132 -2.16 5.94 2.88
C GLY A 132 -1.56 6.55 1.61
N LEU A 133 -0.25 6.75 1.54
CA LEU A 133 0.38 7.61 0.53
C LEU A 133 0.00 7.31 -0.92
N PHE A 134 -0.10 6.03 -1.29
CA PHE A 134 -0.45 5.66 -2.67
C PHE A 134 -1.94 5.82 -2.98
N ARG A 135 -2.81 5.85 -1.97
CA ARG A 135 -4.22 6.23 -2.13
C ARG A 135 -4.30 7.70 -2.50
N ASP A 136 -3.69 8.56 -1.68
CA ASP A 136 -3.68 10.02 -1.80
C ASP A 136 -3.07 10.52 -3.13
N LEU A 137 -2.22 9.72 -3.78
CA LEU A 137 -1.75 10.04 -5.13
C LEU A 137 -2.86 9.86 -6.19
N VAL A 138 -3.78 8.93 -5.96
CA VAL A 138 -4.74 8.41 -6.95
C VAL A 138 -6.10 9.08 -6.83
N ASP A 139 -6.63 9.19 -5.61
CA ASP A 139 -8.03 9.58 -5.38
C ASP A 139 -8.25 11.08 -5.60
N ASP A 140 -9.50 11.51 -5.48
CA ASP A 140 -9.86 12.93 -5.49
C ASP A 140 -10.73 13.16 -4.26
N ASN A 141 -10.14 13.78 -3.26
CA ASN A 141 -10.78 14.10 -1.99
C ASN A 141 -12.16 14.78 -2.11
N SER A 142 -12.42 15.50 -3.20
CA SER A 142 -13.73 16.11 -3.45
C SER A 142 -14.84 15.10 -3.80
N LEU A 143 -14.47 13.87 -4.13
CA LEU A 143 -15.35 12.74 -4.43
C LEU A 143 -15.53 11.80 -3.23
N ASN A 144 -14.85 12.06 -2.11
CA ASN A 144 -15.00 11.27 -0.90
C ASN A 144 -16.44 11.40 -0.34
N PRO A 145 -17.07 10.28 0.08
CA PRO A 145 -18.40 10.32 0.65
C PRO A 145 -18.36 11.00 2.03
N SER A 146 -19.50 11.53 2.45
CA SER A 146 -19.62 12.19 3.75
C SER A 146 -19.16 11.27 4.89
N GLY A 147 -18.29 11.79 5.75
CA GLY A 147 -17.72 11.05 6.88
C GLY A 147 -16.46 10.24 6.56
N VAL A 148 -15.95 10.32 5.33
CA VAL A 148 -14.56 10.00 4.99
C VAL A 148 -13.76 11.28 5.09
N SER A 149 -12.63 11.21 5.77
CA SER A 149 -11.74 12.36 5.97
C SER A 149 -10.31 11.87 6.09
N GLU A 150 -9.40 12.73 5.65
CA GLU A 150 -7.97 12.57 5.84
C GLU A 150 -7.59 12.26 7.29
N TYR A 151 -6.48 11.56 7.44
CA TYR A 151 -5.88 11.33 8.73
C TYR A 151 -5.52 12.67 9.40
N ALA A 152 -6.24 13.00 10.48
CA ALA A 152 -6.11 14.28 11.16
C ALA A 152 -4.95 14.37 12.18
N GLY A 153 -4.18 13.29 12.35
CA GLY A 153 -3.16 13.19 13.39
C GLY A 153 -3.69 12.63 14.71
N ILE A 154 -2.78 12.07 15.52
CA ILE A 154 -3.01 11.85 16.95
C ILE A 154 -2.46 13.05 17.70
N SER A 155 -3.29 13.64 18.56
CA SER A 155 -2.87 14.75 19.42
C SER A 155 -1.58 14.43 20.17
N GLY A 156 -0.52 15.19 19.89
CA GLY A 156 0.77 15.07 20.57
C GLY A 156 1.76 14.05 19.98
N VAL A 157 1.47 13.43 18.82
CA VAL A 157 2.36 12.41 18.23
C VAL A 157 2.65 12.69 16.75
N THR A 158 1.63 12.78 15.90
CA THR A 158 1.78 12.86 14.43
C THR A 158 0.97 14.02 13.86
N GLY A 159 1.56 14.78 12.94
CA GLY A 159 0.82 15.72 12.09
C GLY A 159 -0.10 14.99 11.11
N GLY A 160 -1.24 15.61 10.79
CA GLY A 160 -2.19 15.08 9.81
C GLY A 160 -1.64 15.06 8.37
N VAL A 161 -2.36 14.40 7.48
CA VAL A 161 -2.04 14.33 6.04
C VAL A 161 -2.50 15.60 5.35
N THR A 162 -1.65 16.15 4.48
CA THR A 162 -2.00 17.26 3.59
C THR A 162 -2.19 16.70 2.19
N ASP A 163 -3.41 16.30 1.86
CA ASP A 163 -3.72 15.77 0.56
C ASP A 163 -4.49 16.76 -0.32
N ASN A 164 -3.81 17.22 -1.37
CA ASN A 164 -4.39 18.00 -2.47
C ASN A 164 -3.94 17.41 -3.83
N VAL A 165 -3.40 16.20 -3.83
CA VAL A 165 -2.89 15.53 -5.03
C VAL A 165 -3.96 14.56 -5.51
N LYS A 166 -4.02 14.34 -6.81
CA LYS A 166 -4.99 13.40 -7.39
C LYS A 166 -4.60 12.89 -8.76
N ASN A 167 -5.35 11.90 -9.24
CA ASN A 167 -5.35 11.41 -10.62
C ASN A 167 -4.08 10.67 -11.07
N PHE A 168 -3.08 10.42 -10.22
CA PHE A 168 -2.07 9.45 -10.61
C PHE A 168 -2.75 8.10 -10.83
N THR A 169 -2.33 7.40 -11.87
CA THR A 169 -2.80 6.04 -12.14
C THR A 169 -1.92 5.04 -11.40
N HIS A 170 -2.49 3.89 -11.02
CA HIS A 170 -1.70 2.75 -10.52
C HIS A 170 -0.59 2.33 -11.50
N LEU A 171 -0.79 2.56 -12.80
CA LEU A 171 0.25 2.30 -13.80
C LEU A 171 1.43 3.28 -13.66
N GLN A 172 1.19 4.57 -13.45
CA GLN A 172 2.26 5.55 -13.22
C GLN A 172 3.03 5.25 -11.94
N ILE A 173 2.31 4.90 -10.85
CA ILE A 173 2.91 4.44 -9.59
C ILE A 173 3.77 3.20 -9.83
N TYR A 174 3.19 2.15 -10.44
CA TYR A 174 3.92 0.92 -10.75
C TYR A 174 5.11 1.17 -11.69
N GLN A 175 5.04 2.12 -12.62
CA GLN A 175 6.15 2.50 -13.49
C GLN A 175 7.33 3.08 -12.70
N ALA A 176 7.06 3.84 -11.64
CA ALA A 176 8.07 4.42 -10.76
C ALA A 176 8.77 3.41 -9.84
N LEU A 177 8.13 2.27 -9.51
CA LEU A 177 8.69 1.19 -8.66
C LEU A 177 9.81 0.38 -9.36
N THR A 178 10.92 1.02 -9.67
CA THR A 178 12.05 0.44 -10.44
C THR A 178 13.09 -0.22 -9.53
N PRO A 179 14.02 -1.06 -10.04
CA PRO A 179 15.03 -1.72 -9.21
C PRO A 179 15.89 -0.80 -8.33
N SER A 180 16.03 0.48 -8.69
CA SER A 180 16.78 1.48 -7.92
C SER A 180 15.95 2.19 -6.85
N VAL A 181 14.62 2.04 -6.87
CA VAL A 181 13.72 2.69 -5.91
C VAL A 181 13.63 1.83 -4.66
N THR A 182 14.41 2.20 -3.66
CA THR A 182 14.55 1.47 -2.39
C THR A 182 14.11 2.28 -1.18
N SER A 183 13.57 3.49 -1.38
CA SER A 183 12.98 4.35 -0.36
C SER A 183 11.83 5.16 -0.95
N ILE A 184 11.01 5.78 -0.09
CA ILE A 184 9.90 6.63 -0.52
C ILE A 184 10.39 7.93 -1.16
N GLU A 185 11.50 8.55 -0.73
CA GLU A 185 12.13 9.65 -1.47
C GLU A 185 12.52 9.23 -2.88
N ALA A 186 13.19 8.07 -3.03
CA ALA A 186 13.58 7.60 -4.35
C ALA A 186 12.34 7.33 -5.22
N PHE A 187 11.24 6.88 -4.62
CA PHE A 187 9.96 6.73 -5.31
C PHE A 187 9.38 8.08 -5.74
N LYS A 188 9.35 9.08 -4.85
CA LYS A 188 8.89 10.44 -5.11
C LYS A 188 9.62 11.06 -6.30
N GLU A 189 10.94 11.03 -6.28
CA GLU A 189 11.80 11.51 -7.37
C GLU A 189 11.48 10.76 -8.66
N LYS A 190 11.41 9.42 -8.61
CA LYS A 190 11.15 8.61 -9.81
C LYS A 190 9.75 8.82 -10.38
N LEU A 191 8.76 9.01 -9.53
CA LEU A 191 7.38 9.30 -9.93
C LEU A 191 7.30 10.66 -10.63
N GLN A 192 7.97 11.68 -10.08
CA GLN A 192 8.05 12.99 -10.69
C GLN A 192 8.79 12.96 -12.03
N ASP A 193 9.94 12.29 -12.11
CA ASP A 193 10.72 12.14 -13.34
C ASP A 193 9.92 11.48 -14.46
N ASN A 194 9.14 10.45 -14.13
CA ASN A 194 8.30 9.74 -15.09
C ASN A 194 7.09 10.57 -15.53
N ASN A 195 6.71 11.62 -14.79
CA ASN A 195 5.47 12.38 -14.96
C ASN A 195 5.73 13.88 -14.86
N SER A 196 6.32 14.47 -15.90
CA SER A 196 6.80 15.87 -15.92
C SER A 196 5.74 16.96 -15.66
N ALA A 197 4.44 16.64 -15.77
CA ALA A 197 3.34 17.54 -15.43
C ALA A 197 2.62 17.18 -14.11
N ILE A 198 3.14 16.20 -13.35
CA ILE A 198 2.59 15.71 -12.08
C ILE A 198 1.08 15.43 -12.20
N THR A 199 0.66 14.93 -13.36
CA THR A 199 -0.74 14.63 -13.69
C THR A 199 -1.71 15.80 -13.44
N GLY A 200 -1.26 17.04 -13.65
CA GLY A 200 -2.06 18.25 -13.47
C GLY A 200 -2.08 18.81 -12.05
N ASN A 201 -1.37 18.18 -11.10
CA ASN A 201 -1.16 18.71 -9.75
C ASN A 201 -0.05 19.76 -9.74
N THR A 202 -0.01 20.60 -8.70
CA THR A 202 1.08 21.56 -8.51
C THR A 202 2.27 20.89 -7.83
N GLN A 203 3.49 21.40 -8.09
CA GLN A 203 4.68 20.94 -7.37
C GLN A 203 4.57 21.18 -5.86
N THR A 204 3.90 22.26 -5.46
CA THR A 204 3.68 22.60 -4.05
C THR A 204 2.82 21.55 -3.37
N ASP A 205 1.69 21.17 -3.98
CA ASP A 205 0.79 20.15 -3.43
C ASP A 205 1.45 18.78 -3.40
N PHE A 206 2.17 18.41 -4.47
CA PHE A 206 2.93 17.17 -4.53
C PHE A 206 3.97 17.09 -3.42
N ASN A 207 4.77 18.15 -3.23
CA ASN A 207 5.75 18.19 -2.16
C ASN A 207 5.11 18.20 -0.77
N ALA A 208 3.97 18.89 -0.60
CA ALA A 208 3.24 18.95 0.66
C ALA A 208 2.68 17.58 1.05
N LEU A 209 2.16 16.81 0.10
CA LEU A 209 1.70 15.44 0.33
C LEU A 209 2.83 14.59 0.90
N PHE A 210 3.94 14.44 0.17
CA PHE A 210 5.07 13.64 0.64
C PHE A 210 5.65 14.17 1.96
N SER A 211 5.73 15.50 2.14
CA SER A 211 6.23 16.09 3.39
C SER A 211 5.33 15.74 4.57
N SER A 212 4.01 15.61 4.34
CA SER A 212 3.09 15.18 5.38
C SER A 212 3.40 13.75 5.85
N TYR A 213 3.93 12.89 4.98
CA TYR A 213 4.43 11.54 5.29
C TYR A 213 5.89 11.48 5.75
N GLY A 214 6.61 12.62 5.78
CA GLY A 214 8.00 12.68 6.20
C GLY A 214 9.04 12.73 5.07
N TYR A 215 8.64 12.93 3.81
CA TYR A 215 9.49 12.79 2.63
C TYR A 215 9.49 13.97 1.63
#